data_AF-A0A855QJN7-F1
#
_entry.id   AF-A0A855QJN7-F1
#
_cell.length_a   1.000
_cell.length_b   1.000
_cell.length_c   1.000
_cell.angle_alpha   90.00
_cell.angle_beta   90.00
_cell.angle_gamma   90.00
#
_symmetry.space_group_name_H-M   'P 1'
#
loop_
_entity.id
_entity.type
_entity.pdbx_description
1 polymer ?
#
loop_
_entity_poly.entity_id
_entity_poly.type
_entity_poly.pdbx_seq_one_letter_code
_entity_poly.pdbx_strand_id
1 'polypeptide(L)'
;MNHTADSRNTQLDRLALALAVFKHYVEIKNYAQLLDNNRLAESLIADLMSCLIGRGKFKNLNEETPNHPAIDLLSEDGTLGVQVTTTRTPDKVRKTLEKFAALPVKPQRLFLVMLCGRRENYPIASLAEHIRRAGIQFDPRTDILDLESLYRMAQANDQARIEEAVQRLEEEMGQRALALLGDFNKNADRVLQVLHAHDLRRSEFNEILGIDPTQAPTDITTAHGLQPWLTPGICTAIADQFNVPVGWLNGTDDRIGDYYNSSSWRTTGDVAGLLSNVAERYGHAHFCIVIPDGLDNPFEHLEHTPQGAWDVPFLVFYKARGTYGDVYAHLGVQPWNTLHHRQAAVFLSTALRDFSRQGFGHFSVTWEQWPQDDILASCTDILLAELMQHRTGLPLEGQDCIHFDGRWQFTGQPSLTSRFNDDYLPSVLHGFQHLQQLQHRCRVLQQHVDTQAAWRAIASPAPGAKRIDGYQACDIAQLCQAPLRCADAQGNECELSVDQARALIDEQLEMAAADPRKRFIFLDLHVDRLQSSRPIAQSSNYR
;
A
#
# COMPACT_ATOMS: atom_id res chain seq x y z
N MET A 1 2.35 -30.64 32.96
CA MET A 1 1.73 -30.41 31.65
C MET A 1 0.36 -31.07 31.67
N ASN A 2 -0.69 -30.31 32.02
CA ASN A 2 -2.07 -30.79 31.97
C ASN A 2 -2.66 -30.24 30.67
N HIS A 3 -2.82 -31.09 29.66
CA HIS A 3 -3.72 -30.80 28.55
C HIS A 3 -5.14 -30.87 29.10
N THR A 4 -5.75 -29.72 29.37
CA THR A 4 -7.20 -29.62 29.50
C THR A 4 -7.79 -29.98 28.15
N ALA A 5 -8.47 -31.12 28.06
CA ALA A 5 -9.24 -31.49 26.89
C ALA A 5 -10.26 -30.37 26.60
N ASP A 6 -10.14 -29.74 25.44
CA ASP A 6 -11.08 -28.71 24.99
C ASP A 6 -12.49 -29.28 24.97
N SER A 7 -13.49 -28.46 25.31
CA SER A 7 -14.88 -28.91 25.28
C SER A 7 -15.29 -29.28 23.85
N ARG A 8 -16.20 -30.25 23.68
CA ARG A 8 -16.74 -30.64 22.35
C ARG A 8 -17.23 -29.44 21.54
N ASN A 9 -17.88 -28.48 22.20
CA ASN A 9 -18.37 -27.27 21.55
C ASN A 9 -17.20 -26.41 21.05
N THR A 10 -16.14 -26.27 21.83
CA THR A 10 -14.90 -25.57 21.42
C THR A 10 -14.28 -26.20 20.16
N GLN A 11 -14.22 -27.53 20.10
CA GLN A 11 -13.69 -28.25 18.93
C GLN A 11 -14.59 -28.07 17.68
N LEU A 12 -15.91 -28.09 17.88
CA LEU A 12 -16.85 -27.81 16.80
C LEU A 12 -16.78 -26.35 16.33
N ASP A 13 -16.63 -25.39 17.22
CA ASP A 13 -16.48 -23.97 16.86
C ASP A 13 -15.18 -23.74 16.07
N ARG A 14 -14.08 -24.38 16.49
CA ARG A 14 -12.81 -24.37 15.75
C ARG A 14 -12.96 -24.96 14.36
N LEU A 15 -13.61 -26.12 14.23
CA LEU A 15 -13.88 -26.74 12.94
C LEU A 15 -14.72 -25.81 12.03
N ALA A 16 -15.77 -25.20 12.58
CA ALA A 16 -16.65 -24.30 11.83
C ALA A 16 -15.88 -23.08 11.30
N LEU A 17 -15.06 -22.46 12.16
CA LEU A 17 -14.22 -21.32 11.78
C LEU A 17 -13.24 -21.71 10.66
N ALA A 18 -12.56 -22.85 10.82
CA ALA A 18 -11.56 -23.28 9.87
C ALA A 18 -12.16 -23.65 8.50
N LEU A 19 -13.34 -24.30 8.48
CA LEU A 19 -14.11 -24.55 7.26
C LEU A 19 -14.58 -23.24 6.59
N ALA A 20 -15.01 -22.23 7.37
CA ALA A 20 -15.42 -20.93 6.85
C ALA A 20 -14.27 -20.17 6.19
N VAL A 21 -13.10 -20.15 6.84
CA VAL A 21 -11.88 -19.56 6.28
C VAL A 21 -11.48 -20.26 4.97
N PHE A 22 -11.45 -21.59 4.97
CA PHE A 22 -11.12 -22.38 3.79
C PHE A 22 -12.07 -22.11 2.62
N LYS A 23 -13.38 -22.02 2.88
CA LYS A 23 -14.38 -21.67 1.87
C LYS A 23 -14.06 -20.35 1.19
N HIS A 24 -13.85 -19.32 2.00
CA HIS A 24 -13.63 -17.96 1.53
C HIS A 24 -12.36 -17.86 0.68
N TYR A 25 -11.29 -18.51 1.12
CA TYR A 25 -10.04 -18.62 0.38
C TYR A 25 -10.22 -19.26 -1.00
N VAL A 26 -10.95 -20.38 -1.08
CA VAL A 26 -11.24 -21.06 -2.34
C VAL A 26 -12.09 -20.18 -3.26
N GLU A 27 -13.06 -19.44 -2.72
CA GLU A 27 -13.91 -18.51 -3.49
C GLU A 27 -13.08 -17.38 -4.11
N ILE A 28 -12.23 -16.68 -3.34
CA ILE A 28 -11.36 -15.60 -3.83
C ILE A 28 -10.50 -16.08 -5.02
N LYS A 29 -9.84 -17.23 -4.86
CA LYS A 29 -8.95 -17.75 -5.91
C LYS A 29 -9.68 -18.21 -7.16
N ASN A 30 -10.90 -18.75 -7.03
CA ASN A 30 -11.73 -19.06 -8.18
C ASN A 30 -12.11 -17.79 -8.97
N TYR A 31 -12.44 -16.68 -8.27
CA TYR A 31 -12.69 -15.40 -8.93
C TYR A 31 -11.46 -14.87 -9.67
N ALA A 32 -10.26 -15.10 -9.13
CA ALA A 32 -8.98 -14.72 -9.75
C ALA A 32 -8.52 -15.67 -10.89
N GLN A 33 -9.29 -16.71 -11.26
CA GLN A 33 -8.97 -17.69 -12.30
C GLN A 33 -7.63 -18.46 -12.10
N LEU A 34 -7.14 -18.56 -10.87
CA LEU A 34 -5.88 -19.26 -10.55
C LEU A 34 -6.15 -20.77 -10.36
N LEU A 35 -5.70 -21.60 -11.32
CA LEU A 35 -6.01 -23.04 -11.42
C LEU A 35 -5.21 -23.95 -10.47
N ASP A 36 -4.10 -23.49 -9.88
CA ASP A 36 -3.23 -24.29 -9.01
C ASP A 36 -3.88 -24.68 -7.66
N ASN A 37 -5.09 -24.18 -7.37
CA ASN A 37 -5.75 -24.35 -6.08
C ASN A 37 -6.57 -25.65 -5.93
N ASN A 38 -6.94 -26.31 -7.04
CA ASN A 38 -7.73 -27.55 -6.96
C ASN A 38 -7.00 -28.66 -6.20
N ARG A 39 -5.67 -28.76 -6.36
CA ARG A 39 -4.85 -29.76 -5.65
C ARG A 39 -4.81 -29.53 -4.14
N LEU A 40 -4.73 -28.28 -3.70
CA LEU A 40 -4.80 -27.92 -2.28
C LEU A 40 -6.17 -28.27 -1.70
N ALA A 41 -7.24 -27.94 -2.42
CA ALA A 41 -8.60 -28.25 -2.01
C ALA A 41 -8.84 -29.76 -1.93
N GLU A 42 -8.33 -30.53 -2.89
CA GLU A 42 -8.38 -31.99 -2.90
C GLU A 42 -7.62 -32.60 -1.72
N SER A 43 -6.39 -32.14 -1.45
CA SER A 43 -5.58 -32.62 -0.32
C SER A 43 -6.30 -32.42 1.03
N LEU A 44 -6.79 -31.20 1.27
CA LEU A 44 -7.48 -30.87 2.51
C LEU A 44 -8.78 -31.66 2.68
N ILE A 45 -9.55 -31.85 1.61
CA ILE A 45 -10.75 -32.68 1.65
C ILE A 45 -10.40 -34.16 1.84
N ALA A 46 -9.27 -34.65 1.36
CA ALA A 46 -8.80 -36.02 1.61
C ALA A 46 -8.57 -36.27 3.10
N ASP A 47 -7.85 -35.38 3.77
CA ASP A 47 -7.59 -35.49 5.20
C ASP A 47 -8.88 -35.38 6.03
N LEU A 48 -9.73 -34.41 5.70
CA LEU A 48 -11.00 -34.22 6.40
C LEU A 48 -11.93 -35.43 6.21
N MET A 49 -12.09 -35.93 4.99
CA MET A 49 -12.92 -37.10 4.70
C MET A 49 -12.40 -38.37 5.37
N SER A 50 -11.08 -38.53 5.47
CA SER A 50 -10.44 -39.65 6.18
C SER A 50 -10.88 -39.69 7.66
N CYS A 51 -10.94 -38.52 8.30
CA CYS A 51 -11.36 -38.40 9.69
C CYS A 51 -12.87 -38.62 9.85
N LEU A 52 -13.69 -38.02 8.97
CA LEU A 52 -15.15 -38.03 9.13
C LEU A 52 -15.79 -39.38 8.79
N ILE A 53 -15.24 -40.13 7.84
CA ILE A 53 -15.84 -41.39 7.37
C ILE A 53 -15.35 -42.60 8.18
N GLY A 54 -14.16 -42.49 8.80
CA GLY A 54 -13.62 -43.54 9.68
C GLY A 54 -13.34 -44.88 8.96
N ARG A 55 -13.06 -44.85 7.65
CA ARG A 55 -12.74 -46.03 6.81
C ARG A 55 -11.33 -46.02 6.22
N GLY A 56 -10.38 -45.41 6.93
CA GLY A 56 -9.00 -45.28 6.47
C GLY A 56 -8.75 -44.01 5.66
N LYS A 57 -7.53 -43.86 5.13
CA LYS A 57 -7.12 -42.64 4.44
C LYS A 57 -7.68 -42.57 3.02
N PHE A 58 -7.92 -41.36 2.55
CA PHE A 58 -8.16 -41.07 1.14
C PHE A 58 -6.86 -40.67 0.46
N LYS A 59 -6.58 -41.26 -0.69
CA LYS A 59 -5.44 -40.92 -1.55
C LYS A 59 -5.88 -39.97 -2.65
N ASN A 60 -5.08 -38.96 -2.95
CA ASN A 60 -5.31 -38.07 -4.09
C ASN A 60 -4.81 -38.73 -5.38
N LEU A 61 -5.72 -39.05 -6.30
CA LEU A 61 -5.41 -39.73 -7.56
C LEU A 61 -4.63 -38.83 -8.53
N ASN A 62 -4.74 -37.51 -8.40
CA ASN A 62 -4.03 -36.54 -9.23
C ASN A 62 -2.53 -36.44 -8.89
N GLU A 63 -2.06 -37.04 -7.79
CA GLU A 63 -0.63 -37.14 -7.47
C GLU A 63 0.08 -38.21 -8.31
N GLU A 64 -0.59 -39.31 -8.60
CA GLU A 64 -0.04 -40.43 -9.38
C GLU A 64 -0.35 -40.28 -10.88
N THR A 65 -1.57 -39.87 -11.22
CA THR A 65 -2.00 -39.67 -12.62
C THR A 65 -2.75 -38.34 -12.74
N PRO A 66 -2.13 -37.29 -13.30
CA PRO A 66 -2.77 -35.98 -13.44
C PRO A 66 -4.09 -36.08 -14.22
N ASN A 67 -5.13 -35.42 -13.72
CA ASN A 67 -6.47 -35.34 -14.32
C ASN A 67 -7.22 -36.68 -14.34
N HIS A 68 -7.19 -37.43 -13.23
CA HIS A 68 -7.96 -38.65 -13.11
C HIS A 68 -9.47 -38.36 -13.31
N PRO A 69 -10.17 -39.10 -14.18
CA PRO A 69 -11.54 -38.76 -14.54
C PRO A 69 -12.53 -39.04 -13.41
N ALA A 70 -13.39 -38.07 -13.12
CA ALA A 70 -14.58 -38.16 -12.25
C ALA A 70 -14.37 -38.46 -10.75
N ILE A 71 -13.14 -38.76 -10.35
CA ILE A 71 -12.76 -39.07 -8.98
C ILE A 71 -11.42 -38.37 -8.75
N ASP A 72 -11.36 -37.53 -7.73
CA ASP A 72 -10.12 -36.89 -7.32
C ASP A 72 -9.48 -37.67 -6.18
N LEU A 73 -10.29 -38.23 -5.26
CA LEU A 73 -9.81 -38.97 -4.09
C LEU A 73 -10.41 -40.37 -4.03
N LEU A 74 -9.62 -41.35 -3.61
CA LEU A 74 -10.05 -42.74 -3.44
C LEU A 74 -9.66 -43.26 -2.05
N SER A 75 -10.58 -43.95 -1.37
CA SER A 75 -10.24 -44.63 -0.11
C SER A 75 -9.21 -45.72 -0.33
N GLU A 76 -8.38 -45.99 0.67
CA GLU A 76 -7.35 -47.04 0.61
C GLU A 76 -7.89 -48.44 0.27
N ASP A 77 -9.12 -48.74 0.70
CA ASP A 77 -9.81 -50.00 0.38
C ASP A 77 -10.46 -50.01 -1.03
N GLY A 78 -10.37 -48.91 -1.76
CA GLY A 78 -10.91 -48.73 -3.11
C GLY A 78 -12.44 -48.66 -3.20
N THR A 79 -13.15 -48.61 -2.07
CA THR A 79 -14.63 -48.71 -2.06
C THR A 79 -15.34 -47.37 -2.15
N LEU A 80 -14.70 -46.26 -1.80
CA LEU A 80 -15.29 -44.91 -1.77
C LEU A 80 -14.49 -43.95 -2.66
N GLY A 81 -15.18 -43.32 -3.60
CA GLY A 81 -14.63 -42.22 -4.39
C GLY A 81 -15.13 -40.86 -3.89
N VAL A 82 -14.31 -39.82 -4.02
CA VAL A 82 -14.70 -38.43 -3.78
C VAL A 82 -14.29 -37.59 -4.99
N GLN A 83 -15.24 -36.79 -5.48
CA GLN A 83 -14.97 -35.68 -6.39
C GLN A 83 -15.09 -34.38 -5.60
N VAL A 84 -14.04 -33.58 -5.61
CA VAL A 84 -13.99 -32.23 -5.06
C VAL A 84 -14.26 -31.24 -6.19
N THR A 85 -15.12 -30.24 -5.94
CA THR A 85 -15.40 -29.21 -6.94
C THR A 85 -15.82 -27.89 -6.33
N THR A 86 -15.52 -26.81 -7.04
CA THR A 86 -15.97 -25.45 -6.73
C THR A 86 -17.23 -25.09 -7.53
N THR A 87 -17.59 -25.90 -8.54
CA THR A 87 -18.76 -25.68 -9.39
C THR A 87 -20.02 -26.29 -8.77
N ARG A 88 -21.01 -25.44 -8.50
CA ARG A 88 -22.27 -25.80 -7.82
C ARG A 88 -23.45 -26.16 -8.74
N THR A 89 -23.21 -26.48 -10.01
CA THR A 89 -24.27 -26.66 -11.03
C THR A 89 -24.76 -28.11 -11.14
N PRO A 90 -26.07 -28.33 -11.44
CA PRO A 90 -26.59 -29.67 -11.73
C PRO A 90 -25.90 -30.35 -12.92
N ASP A 91 -25.48 -29.57 -13.91
CA ASP A 91 -24.73 -30.07 -15.07
C ASP A 91 -23.37 -30.64 -14.67
N LYS A 92 -22.71 -30.07 -13.65
CA LYS A 92 -21.47 -30.64 -13.12
C LYS A 92 -21.72 -32.03 -12.54
N VAL A 93 -22.79 -32.21 -11.76
CA VAL A 93 -23.20 -33.51 -11.20
C VAL A 93 -23.43 -34.52 -12.33
N ARG A 94 -24.21 -34.15 -13.35
CA ARG A 94 -24.49 -35.01 -14.51
C ARG A 94 -23.20 -35.44 -15.22
N LYS A 95 -22.34 -34.48 -15.58
CA LYS A 95 -21.07 -34.73 -16.27
C LYS A 95 -20.14 -35.61 -15.45
N THR A 96 -20.09 -35.43 -14.13
CA THR A 96 -19.29 -36.31 -13.26
C THR A 96 -19.82 -37.74 -13.28
N LEU A 97 -21.15 -37.94 -13.17
CA LEU A 97 -21.75 -39.29 -13.26
C LEU A 97 -21.51 -39.96 -14.62
N GLU A 98 -21.59 -39.21 -15.72
CA GLU A 98 -21.28 -39.72 -17.07
C GLU A 98 -19.82 -40.16 -17.19
N LYS A 99 -18.88 -39.33 -16.73
CA LYS A 99 -17.45 -39.67 -16.72
C LYS A 99 -17.17 -40.87 -15.80
N PHE A 100 -17.83 -40.93 -14.66
CA PHE A 100 -17.72 -42.07 -13.74
C PHE A 100 -18.20 -43.37 -14.38
N ALA A 101 -19.29 -43.32 -15.16
CA ALA A 101 -19.83 -44.50 -15.85
C ALA A 101 -18.81 -45.13 -16.80
N ALA A 102 -17.90 -44.34 -17.37
CA ALA A 102 -16.85 -44.77 -18.27
C ALA A 102 -15.58 -45.32 -17.57
N LEU A 103 -15.51 -45.30 -16.24
CA LEU A 103 -14.35 -45.82 -15.51
C LEU A 103 -14.25 -47.35 -15.60
N PRO A 104 -13.05 -47.91 -15.83
CA PRO A 104 -12.85 -49.36 -15.91
C PRO A 104 -12.96 -50.05 -14.55
N VAL A 105 -12.55 -49.37 -13.48
CA VAL A 105 -12.66 -49.82 -12.09
C VAL A 105 -13.39 -48.74 -11.31
N LYS A 106 -14.46 -49.13 -10.60
CA LYS A 106 -15.39 -48.19 -9.96
C LYS A 106 -15.47 -48.45 -8.45
N PRO A 107 -15.34 -47.43 -7.60
CA PRO A 107 -15.74 -47.54 -6.20
C PRO A 107 -17.26 -47.79 -6.10
N GLN A 108 -17.68 -48.34 -4.98
CA GLN A 108 -19.08 -48.72 -4.73
C GLN A 108 -19.98 -47.51 -4.49
N ARG A 109 -19.43 -46.44 -3.92
CA ARG A 109 -20.11 -45.18 -3.61
C ARG A 109 -19.24 -43.99 -4.00
N LEU A 110 -19.88 -42.89 -4.41
CA LEU A 110 -19.23 -41.65 -4.80
C LEU A 110 -19.76 -40.51 -3.93
N PHE A 111 -18.88 -39.67 -3.39
CA PHE A 111 -19.25 -38.38 -2.79
C PHE A 111 -18.87 -37.23 -3.73
N LEU A 112 -19.77 -36.26 -3.90
CA LEU A 112 -19.48 -34.99 -4.58
C LEU A 112 -19.38 -33.88 -3.53
N VAL A 113 -18.17 -33.40 -3.25
CA VAL A 113 -17.92 -32.31 -2.31
C VAL A 113 -17.87 -30.98 -3.05
N MET A 114 -18.86 -30.12 -2.80
CA MET A 114 -18.99 -28.78 -3.35
C MET A 114 -18.49 -27.74 -2.35
N LEU A 115 -17.29 -27.20 -2.60
CA LEU A 115 -16.59 -26.30 -1.67
C LEU A 115 -17.31 -24.96 -1.50
N CYS A 116 -17.85 -24.42 -2.58
CA CYS A 116 -18.53 -23.13 -2.58
C CYS A 116 -20.05 -23.30 -2.35
N GLY A 117 -20.47 -24.36 -1.65
CA GLY A 117 -21.88 -24.66 -1.37
C GLY A 117 -22.60 -25.43 -2.48
N ARG A 118 -23.68 -26.13 -2.11
CA ARG A 118 -24.52 -26.94 -3.01
C ARG A 118 -25.88 -26.28 -3.27
N ARG A 119 -26.62 -26.77 -4.26
CA ARG A 119 -28.05 -26.40 -4.41
C ARG A 119 -28.89 -27.17 -3.40
N GLU A 120 -29.91 -26.53 -2.84
CA GLU A 120 -30.84 -27.18 -1.91
C GLU A 120 -31.69 -28.26 -2.60
N ASN A 121 -32.07 -28.03 -3.87
CA ASN A 121 -32.97 -28.89 -4.62
C ASN A 121 -32.33 -29.33 -5.94
N TYR A 122 -31.80 -30.56 -5.96
CA TYR A 122 -31.40 -31.22 -7.20
C TYR A 122 -32.60 -31.95 -7.82
N PRO A 123 -32.85 -31.83 -9.14
CA PRO A 123 -33.91 -32.57 -9.80
C PRO A 123 -33.57 -34.07 -9.89
N ILE A 124 -33.85 -34.81 -8.81
CA ILE A 124 -33.49 -36.24 -8.65
C ILE A 124 -33.98 -37.09 -9.82
N ALA A 125 -35.20 -36.84 -10.30
CA ALA A 125 -35.77 -37.54 -11.46
C ALA A 125 -34.89 -37.41 -12.73
N SER A 126 -34.22 -36.26 -12.92
CA SER A 126 -33.33 -36.03 -14.07
C SER A 126 -31.95 -36.68 -13.92
N LEU A 127 -31.55 -37.03 -12.68
CA LEU A 127 -30.28 -37.71 -12.38
C LEU A 127 -30.42 -39.23 -12.34
N ALA A 128 -31.63 -39.77 -12.14
CA ALA A 128 -31.89 -41.19 -11.96
C ALA A 128 -31.31 -42.07 -13.07
N GLU A 129 -31.44 -41.66 -14.33
CA GLU A 129 -30.90 -42.41 -15.47
C GLU A 129 -29.36 -42.38 -15.51
N HIS A 130 -28.74 -41.26 -15.12
CA HIS A 130 -27.28 -41.13 -15.04
C HIS A 130 -26.71 -41.98 -13.90
N ILE A 131 -27.39 -42.03 -12.75
CA ILE A 131 -27.02 -42.89 -11.61
C ILE A 131 -27.11 -44.37 -12.00
N ARG A 132 -28.20 -44.77 -12.68
CA ARG A 132 -28.38 -46.13 -13.17
C ARG A 132 -27.27 -46.54 -14.14
N ARG A 133 -26.91 -45.68 -15.08
CA ARG A 133 -25.82 -45.91 -16.05
C ARG A 133 -24.44 -45.95 -15.39
N ALA A 134 -24.21 -45.13 -14.37
CA ALA A 134 -22.96 -45.16 -13.62
C ALA A 134 -22.76 -46.49 -12.88
N GLY A 135 -23.86 -47.12 -12.43
CA GLY A 135 -23.83 -48.40 -11.73
C GLY A 135 -23.33 -48.27 -10.29
N ILE A 136 -23.63 -47.14 -9.64
CA ILE A 136 -23.15 -46.79 -8.30
C ILE A 136 -24.29 -46.63 -7.30
N GLN A 137 -23.96 -46.80 -6.03
CA GLN A 137 -24.79 -46.29 -4.95
C GLN A 137 -24.57 -44.77 -4.84
N PHE A 138 -25.53 -43.97 -5.29
CA PHE A 138 -25.49 -42.51 -5.20
C PHE A 138 -26.89 -41.95 -4.92
N ASP A 139 -27.07 -41.34 -3.75
CA ASP A 139 -28.24 -40.54 -3.40
C ASP A 139 -27.86 -39.05 -3.40
N PRO A 140 -28.37 -38.24 -4.34
CA PRO A 140 -28.09 -36.81 -4.40
C PRO A 140 -28.35 -36.03 -3.12
N ARG A 141 -29.20 -36.54 -2.20
CA ARG A 141 -29.53 -35.89 -0.92
C ARG A 141 -28.41 -36.04 0.11
N THR A 142 -27.73 -37.18 0.12
CA THR A 142 -26.72 -37.53 1.12
C THR A 142 -25.30 -37.54 0.56
N ASP A 143 -25.15 -37.71 -0.75
CA ASP A 143 -23.86 -37.92 -1.39
C ASP A 143 -23.32 -36.68 -2.11
N ILE A 144 -24.15 -35.63 -2.23
CA ILE A 144 -23.68 -34.27 -2.57
C ILE A 144 -23.46 -33.51 -1.27
N LEU A 145 -22.22 -33.29 -0.91
CA LEU A 145 -21.80 -32.65 0.33
C LEU A 145 -21.33 -31.23 0.05
N ASP A 146 -21.56 -30.33 0.99
CA ASP A 146 -20.89 -29.04 1.11
C ASP A 146 -20.18 -28.97 2.47
N LEU A 147 -19.48 -27.87 2.74
CA LEU A 147 -18.74 -27.71 3.99
C LEU A 147 -19.66 -27.75 5.23
N GLU A 148 -20.90 -27.29 5.12
CA GLU A 148 -21.90 -27.42 6.20
C GLU A 148 -22.31 -28.90 6.42
N SER A 149 -22.42 -29.68 5.35
CA SER A 149 -22.66 -31.11 5.41
C SER A 149 -21.50 -31.84 6.07
N LEU A 150 -20.25 -31.46 5.76
CA LEU A 150 -19.06 -32.00 6.43
C LEU A 150 -19.02 -31.63 7.92
N TYR A 151 -19.39 -30.40 8.26
CA TYR A 151 -19.52 -29.96 9.65
C TYR A 151 -20.59 -30.79 10.41
N ARG A 152 -21.75 -31.04 9.80
CA ARG A 152 -22.79 -31.92 10.38
C ARG A 152 -22.31 -33.36 10.54
N MET A 153 -21.53 -33.87 9.59
CA MET A 153 -20.89 -35.19 9.72
C MET A 153 -19.92 -35.21 10.90
N ALA A 154 -19.18 -34.14 11.14
CA ALA A 154 -18.32 -33.99 12.31
C ALA A 154 -19.13 -33.96 13.62
N GLN A 155 -20.22 -33.18 13.67
CA GLN A 155 -21.12 -33.15 14.83
C GLN A 155 -21.71 -34.52 15.18
N ALA A 156 -21.92 -35.39 14.19
CA ALA A 156 -22.43 -36.74 14.39
C ALA A 156 -21.33 -37.76 14.79
N ASN A 157 -20.05 -37.38 14.77
CA ASN A 157 -18.92 -38.25 15.07
C ASN A 157 -18.50 -38.18 16.55
N ASP A 158 -17.69 -39.15 16.99
CA ASP A 158 -17.12 -39.13 18.33
C ASP A 158 -16.09 -37.99 18.51
N GLN A 159 -15.85 -37.62 19.77
CA GLN A 159 -15.01 -36.48 20.13
C GLN A 159 -13.58 -36.58 19.59
N ALA A 160 -12.97 -37.78 19.67
CA ALA A 160 -11.59 -37.99 19.24
C ALA A 160 -11.42 -37.74 17.74
N ARG A 161 -12.42 -38.11 16.93
CA ARG A 161 -12.41 -37.84 15.49
C ARG A 161 -12.62 -36.38 15.14
N ILE A 162 -13.37 -35.63 15.94
CA ILE A 162 -13.50 -34.18 15.74
C ILE A 162 -12.16 -33.51 16.03
N GLU A 163 -11.51 -33.88 17.14
CA GLU A 163 -10.19 -33.37 17.50
C GLU A 163 -9.15 -33.70 16.42
N GLU A 164 -9.13 -34.93 15.91
CA GLU A 164 -8.24 -35.32 14.81
C GLU A 164 -8.55 -34.53 13.52
N ALA A 165 -9.82 -34.35 13.18
CA ALA A 165 -10.23 -33.56 12.02
C ALA A 165 -9.82 -32.09 12.16
N VAL A 166 -10.02 -31.49 13.33
CA VAL A 166 -9.59 -30.12 13.63
C VAL A 166 -8.09 -30.00 13.55
N GLN A 167 -7.35 -30.89 14.21
CA GLN A 167 -5.89 -30.85 14.23
C GLN A 167 -5.31 -30.97 12.82
N ARG A 168 -5.76 -31.95 12.01
CA ARG A 168 -5.24 -32.11 10.65
C ARG A 168 -5.58 -30.93 9.76
N LEU A 169 -6.80 -30.42 9.88
CA LEU A 169 -7.25 -29.27 9.11
C LEU A 169 -6.47 -28.01 9.53
N GLU A 170 -6.19 -27.83 10.81
CA GLU A 170 -5.33 -26.78 11.35
C GLU A 170 -3.84 -26.98 11.08
N GLU A 171 -3.34 -28.19 10.84
CA GLU A 171 -1.95 -28.45 10.43
C GLU A 171 -1.74 -28.13 8.95
N GLU A 172 -2.65 -28.60 8.08
CA GLU A 172 -2.67 -28.28 6.66
C GLU A 172 -2.96 -26.80 6.40
N MET A 173 -3.91 -26.23 7.15
CA MET A 173 -4.10 -24.78 7.19
C MET A 173 -2.95 -24.11 7.94
N GLY A 174 -2.32 -24.72 8.92
CA GLY A 174 -1.29 -24.06 9.73
C GLY A 174 -0.03 -23.75 8.94
N GLN A 175 0.42 -24.69 8.10
CA GLN A 175 1.61 -24.48 7.27
C GLN A 175 1.41 -23.46 6.14
N ARG A 176 0.17 -23.23 5.69
CA ARG A 176 -0.13 -22.39 4.50
C ARG A 176 -1.01 -21.18 4.79
N ALA A 177 -1.84 -21.27 5.83
CA ALA A 177 -2.69 -20.24 6.36
C ALA A 177 -2.06 -19.48 7.54
N LEU A 178 -1.02 -19.93 8.28
CA LEU A 178 -0.30 -18.97 9.16
C LEU A 178 0.38 -17.85 8.35
N ALA A 179 0.85 -18.17 7.15
CA ALA A 179 1.40 -17.18 6.20
C ALA A 179 0.32 -16.27 5.56
N LEU A 180 -0.97 -16.53 5.79
CA LEU A 180 -2.10 -15.75 5.25
C LEU A 180 -3.06 -15.22 6.34
N LEU A 181 -3.13 -15.82 7.53
CA LEU A 181 -4.01 -15.45 8.65
C LEU A 181 -3.29 -14.58 9.66
N GLY A 182 -1.96 -14.72 9.81
CA GLY A 182 -1.14 -13.74 10.53
C GLY A 182 -1.31 -12.34 9.91
N ASP A 183 -1.43 -12.29 8.58
CA ASP A 183 -1.51 -11.05 7.83
C ASP A 183 -2.94 -10.47 7.75
N PHE A 184 -3.96 -11.35 7.77
CA PHE A 184 -5.37 -10.95 7.63
C PHE A 184 -6.06 -10.58 8.94
N ASN A 185 -5.57 -10.99 10.11
CA ASN A 185 -6.33 -10.79 11.36
C ASN A 185 -5.96 -9.50 12.10
N LYS A 186 -4.82 -8.87 11.79
CA LYS A 186 -4.40 -7.61 12.43
C LYS A 186 -4.51 -6.40 11.53
N ASN A 187 -4.54 -6.58 10.20
CA ASN A 187 -4.41 -5.45 9.29
C ASN A 187 -5.63 -4.52 9.29
N ALA A 188 -6.87 -5.05 9.33
CA ALA A 188 -8.04 -4.17 9.45
C ALA A 188 -8.09 -3.44 10.78
N ASP A 189 -7.76 -4.10 11.89
CA ASP A 189 -7.67 -3.45 13.20
C ASP A 189 -6.59 -2.36 13.22
N ARG A 190 -5.41 -2.63 12.66
CA ARG A 190 -4.29 -1.67 12.59
C ARG A 190 -4.56 -0.51 11.63
N VAL A 191 -5.21 -0.77 10.50
CA VAL A 191 -5.67 0.29 9.60
C VAL A 191 -6.70 1.16 10.29
N LEU A 192 -7.68 0.57 10.98
CA LEU A 192 -8.64 1.35 11.79
C LEU A 192 -7.92 2.16 12.87
N GLN A 193 -6.96 1.57 13.57
CA GLN A 193 -6.15 2.25 14.57
C GLN A 193 -5.45 3.48 13.97
N VAL A 194 -4.77 3.35 12.83
CA VAL A 194 -4.14 4.48 12.12
C VAL A 194 -5.17 5.55 11.80
N LEU A 195 -6.28 5.17 11.17
CA LEU A 195 -7.27 6.13 10.70
C LEU A 195 -7.99 6.84 11.88
N HIS A 196 -8.18 6.17 13.01
CA HIS A 196 -8.68 6.76 14.26
C HIS A 196 -7.66 7.66 14.94
N ALA A 197 -6.38 7.27 14.97
CA ALA A 197 -5.28 8.09 15.50
C ALA A 197 -5.10 9.41 14.73
N HIS A 198 -5.65 9.51 13.52
CA HIS A 198 -5.65 10.72 12.70
C HIS A 198 -7.01 11.43 12.63
N ASP A 199 -8.01 10.98 13.42
CA ASP A 199 -9.36 11.56 13.51
C ASP A 199 -10.03 11.82 12.14
N LEU A 200 -9.91 10.84 11.24
CA LEU A 200 -10.37 10.99 9.86
C LEU A 200 -11.89 10.91 9.74
N ARG A 201 -12.45 11.78 8.89
CA ARG A 201 -13.87 11.72 8.54
C ARG A 201 -14.12 10.58 7.58
N ARG A 202 -15.35 10.07 7.57
CA ARG A 202 -15.77 8.96 6.68
C ARG A 202 -15.52 9.25 5.19
N SER A 203 -15.61 10.50 4.76
CA SER A 203 -15.29 10.88 3.37
C SER A 203 -13.82 10.69 3.03
N GLU A 204 -12.92 11.09 3.93
CA GLU A 204 -11.47 10.94 3.78
C GLU A 204 -11.07 9.47 3.86
N PHE A 205 -11.71 8.72 4.75
CA PHE A 205 -11.57 7.27 4.88
C PHE A 205 -11.88 6.55 3.55
N ASN A 206 -12.99 6.89 2.90
CA ASN A 206 -13.36 6.31 1.61
C ASN A 206 -12.37 6.68 0.50
N GLU A 207 -11.91 7.94 0.48
CA GLU A 207 -10.94 8.44 -0.49
C GLU A 207 -9.61 7.70 -0.40
N ILE A 208 -9.08 7.52 0.82
CA ILE A 208 -7.85 6.75 1.09
C ILE A 208 -7.95 5.31 0.57
N LEU A 209 -9.12 4.69 0.77
CA LEU A 209 -9.36 3.32 0.33
C LEU A 209 -9.70 3.20 -1.16
N GLY A 210 -9.84 4.33 -1.87
CA GLY A 210 -10.26 4.34 -3.27
C GLY A 210 -11.68 3.81 -3.49
N ILE A 211 -12.55 3.94 -2.49
CA ILE A 211 -13.92 3.42 -2.51
C ILE A 211 -14.87 4.53 -2.94
N ASP A 212 -15.71 4.23 -3.93
CA ASP A 212 -16.81 5.11 -4.32
C ASP A 212 -17.74 5.31 -3.11
N PRO A 213 -17.94 6.55 -2.61
CA PRO A 213 -18.80 6.81 -1.46
C PRO A 213 -20.24 6.31 -1.63
N THR A 214 -20.72 6.17 -2.86
CA THR A 214 -22.06 5.65 -3.17
C THR A 214 -22.16 4.12 -3.07
N GLN A 215 -21.01 3.44 -3.13
CA GLN A 215 -20.87 1.99 -3.02
C GLN A 215 -20.21 1.56 -1.70
N ALA A 216 -19.79 2.53 -0.87
CA ALA A 216 -19.11 2.29 0.39
C ALA A 216 -20.03 1.53 1.37
N PRO A 217 -19.59 0.38 1.91
CA PRO A 217 -20.37 -0.36 2.89
C PRO A 217 -20.66 0.46 4.15
N THR A 218 -21.78 0.13 4.80
CA THR A 218 -22.17 0.78 6.07
C THR A 218 -21.28 0.40 7.24
N ASP A 219 -20.64 -0.76 7.18
CA ASP A 219 -19.84 -1.39 8.23
C ASP A 219 -18.32 -1.23 8.03
N ILE A 220 -17.88 -0.35 7.12
CA ILE A 220 -16.46 -0.14 6.81
C ILE A 220 -15.63 0.42 7.99
N THR A 221 -16.31 0.92 9.02
CA THR A 221 -15.70 1.37 10.28
C THR A 221 -15.46 0.21 11.27
N THR A 222 -15.75 -1.02 10.86
CA THR A 222 -15.49 -2.23 11.64
C THR A 222 -14.43 -3.06 10.94
N ALA A 223 -13.61 -3.80 11.69
CA ALA A 223 -12.54 -4.60 11.11
C ALA A 223 -13.09 -5.60 10.08
N HIS A 224 -14.22 -6.24 10.40
CA HIS A 224 -14.89 -7.18 9.52
C HIS A 224 -15.36 -6.57 8.20
N GLY A 225 -15.98 -5.39 8.25
CA GLY A 225 -16.47 -4.70 7.04
C GLY A 225 -15.34 -4.07 6.21
N LEU A 226 -14.22 -3.70 6.85
CA LEU A 226 -13.05 -3.14 6.18
C LEU A 226 -12.20 -4.20 5.48
N GLN A 227 -12.04 -5.38 6.08
CA GLN A 227 -11.15 -6.43 5.61
C GLN A 227 -11.21 -6.73 4.10
N PRO A 228 -12.40 -6.83 3.46
CA PRO A 228 -12.50 -7.16 2.04
C PRO A 228 -11.88 -6.11 1.10
N TRP A 229 -11.63 -4.90 1.59
CA TRP A 229 -11.13 -3.77 0.84
C TRP A 229 -9.61 -3.56 0.99
N LEU A 230 -8.97 -4.26 1.93
CA LEU A 230 -7.55 -4.09 2.22
C LEU A 230 -6.66 -4.96 1.34
N THR A 231 -6.38 -4.47 0.14
CA THR A 231 -5.37 -5.07 -0.75
C THR A 231 -3.95 -4.70 -0.29
N PRO A 232 -2.91 -5.51 -0.61
CA PRO A 232 -1.53 -5.15 -0.29
C PRO A 232 -1.11 -3.77 -0.82
N GLY A 233 -1.59 -3.38 -2.00
CA GLY A 233 -1.31 -2.06 -2.57
C GLY A 233 -1.95 -0.92 -1.76
N ILE A 234 -3.18 -1.11 -1.29
CA ILE A 234 -3.87 -0.15 -0.41
C ILE A 234 -3.15 -0.06 0.94
N CYS A 235 -2.77 -1.18 1.53
CA CYS A 235 -1.99 -1.17 2.78
C CYS A 235 -0.65 -0.43 2.63
N THR A 236 0.10 -0.66 1.55
CA THR A 236 1.34 0.09 1.29
C THR A 236 1.08 1.59 1.15
N ALA A 237 0.03 1.98 0.42
CA ALA A 237 -0.32 3.39 0.26
C ALA A 237 -0.69 4.05 1.60
N ILE A 238 -1.45 3.36 2.45
CA ILE A 238 -1.79 3.82 3.80
C ILE A 238 -0.53 3.92 4.66
N ALA A 239 0.31 2.88 4.67
CA ALA A 239 1.55 2.82 5.42
C ALA A 239 2.46 4.01 5.08
N ASP A 240 2.64 4.26 3.79
CA ASP A 240 3.39 5.41 3.31
C ASP A 240 2.72 6.70 3.80
N GLN A 241 1.43 6.89 3.53
CA GLN A 241 0.73 8.14 3.82
C GLN A 241 0.75 8.57 5.28
N PHE A 242 0.77 7.61 6.21
CA PHE A 242 0.78 7.86 7.65
C PHE A 242 2.14 7.60 8.32
N ASN A 243 3.18 7.23 7.56
CA ASN A 243 4.51 6.84 8.03
C ASN A 243 4.52 5.71 9.08
N VAL A 244 3.70 4.68 8.87
CA VAL A 244 3.71 3.46 9.69
C VAL A 244 4.40 2.31 8.95
N PRO A 245 5.08 1.38 9.63
CA PRO A 245 5.71 0.25 8.95
C PRO A 245 4.68 -0.64 8.26
N VAL A 246 4.89 -0.93 6.98
CA VAL A 246 3.99 -1.81 6.21
C VAL A 246 3.89 -3.22 6.79
N GLY A 247 4.97 -3.74 7.38
CA GLY A 247 4.97 -5.06 8.03
C GLY A 247 4.08 -5.09 9.27
N TRP A 248 4.11 -4.02 10.07
CA TRP A 248 3.17 -3.86 11.17
C TRP A 248 1.75 -3.68 10.65
N LEU A 249 1.52 -2.77 9.71
CA LEU A 249 0.18 -2.56 9.18
C LEU A 249 -0.43 -3.86 8.61
N ASN A 250 0.39 -4.72 8.01
CA ASN A 250 -0.03 -5.99 7.43
C ASN A 250 -0.06 -7.17 8.42
N GLY A 251 0.26 -7.01 9.70
CA GLY A 251 0.23 -8.15 10.64
C GLY A 251 1.48 -9.04 10.64
N THR A 252 2.44 -8.83 9.73
CA THR A 252 3.65 -9.65 9.60
C THR A 252 4.72 -9.32 10.65
N ASP A 253 4.66 -8.12 11.23
CA ASP A 253 5.53 -7.65 12.29
C ASP A 253 4.67 -7.03 13.41
N ASP A 254 5.14 -7.08 14.65
CA ASP A 254 4.50 -6.40 15.78
C ASP A 254 5.15 -5.05 16.10
N ARG A 255 6.23 -4.68 15.41
CA ARG A 255 6.97 -3.44 15.63
C ARG A 255 6.40 -2.26 14.85
N ILE A 256 5.99 -1.22 15.57
CA ILE A 256 5.55 0.08 15.03
C ILE A 256 6.74 0.98 14.67
N GLY A 257 7.88 0.76 15.31
CA GLY A 257 9.08 1.57 15.12
C GLY A 257 10.34 0.72 15.12
N ASP A 258 11.42 1.29 14.56
CA ASP A 258 12.72 0.63 14.54
C ASP A 258 13.40 0.68 15.91
N TYR A 259 13.72 -0.50 16.43
CA TYR A 259 14.67 -0.70 17.53
C TYR A 259 16.09 -0.78 16.97
N TYR A 260 17.05 -0.07 17.57
CA TYR A 260 18.50 -0.21 17.42
C TYR A 260 18.97 -0.93 16.12
N ASN A 261 19.21 -0.22 14.99
CA ASN A 261 20.39 -0.40 14.11
C ASN A 261 20.44 0.25 12.71
N SER A 262 19.47 1.02 12.21
CA SER A 262 19.68 1.81 10.96
C SER A 262 18.95 3.13 10.92
N SER A 263 19.16 3.97 11.94
CA SER A 263 18.61 5.32 11.97
C SER A 263 19.35 6.23 10.99
N SER A 264 18.63 6.76 10.00
CA SER A 264 19.12 7.66 8.95
C SER A 264 19.54 9.05 9.44
N TRP A 265 19.66 9.26 10.75
CA TRP A 265 20.13 10.52 11.33
C TRP A 265 21.45 10.40 12.08
N ARG A 266 22.06 9.20 12.12
CA ARG A 266 23.26 8.94 12.92
C ARG A 266 24.56 9.43 12.28
N THR A 267 24.56 9.64 10.97
CA THR A 267 25.72 10.13 10.21
C THR A 267 25.33 11.35 9.38
N THR A 268 26.32 12.17 9.01
CA THR A 268 26.11 13.35 8.16
C THR A 268 25.48 13.02 6.81
N GLY A 269 25.92 11.93 6.18
CA GLY A 269 25.39 11.48 4.89
C GLY A 269 23.92 11.10 4.99
N ASP A 270 23.56 10.35 6.02
CA ASP A 270 22.18 9.93 6.22
C ASP A 270 21.26 11.11 6.58
N VAL A 271 21.72 12.05 7.42
CA VAL A 271 20.94 13.24 7.81
C VAL A 271 20.59 14.08 6.59
N ALA A 272 21.54 14.34 5.68
CA ALA A 272 21.27 15.12 4.48
C ALA A 272 20.23 14.43 3.58
N GLY A 273 20.33 13.11 3.41
CA GLY A 273 19.34 12.32 2.66
C GLY A 273 17.96 12.35 3.31
N LEU A 274 17.89 12.16 4.63
CA LEU A 274 16.66 12.27 5.41
C LEU A 274 15.99 13.64 5.22
N LEU A 275 16.74 14.73 5.38
CA LEU A 275 16.20 16.09 5.23
C LEU A 275 15.77 16.39 3.79
N SER A 276 16.48 15.86 2.79
CA SER A 276 16.06 15.93 1.38
C SER A 276 14.69 15.29 1.18
N ASN A 277 14.53 14.05 1.65
CA ASN A 277 13.29 13.28 1.49
C ASN A 277 12.12 13.94 2.22
N VAL A 278 12.33 14.45 3.43
CA VAL A 278 11.31 15.18 4.19
C VAL A 278 10.96 16.52 3.52
N ALA A 279 11.94 17.26 3.02
CA ALA A 279 11.71 18.51 2.29
C ALA A 279 10.93 18.29 0.99
N GLU A 280 11.28 17.26 0.23
CA GLU A 280 10.59 16.90 -1.02
C GLU A 280 9.15 16.46 -0.75
N ARG A 281 8.95 15.65 0.29
CA ARG A 281 7.65 15.06 0.60
C ARG A 281 6.68 16.01 1.31
N TYR A 282 7.16 16.81 2.26
CA TYR A 282 6.32 17.62 3.15
C TYR A 282 6.64 19.11 3.13
N GLY A 283 7.85 19.50 2.70
CA GLY A 283 8.34 20.88 2.72
C GLY A 283 8.66 21.46 4.12
N HIS A 284 8.02 20.94 5.16
CA HIS A 284 8.17 21.35 6.55
C HIS A 284 8.07 20.16 7.49
N ALA A 285 8.86 20.19 8.57
CA ALA A 285 8.79 19.18 9.62
C ALA A 285 9.34 19.72 10.95
N HIS A 286 8.72 19.31 12.05
CA HIS A 286 9.16 19.55 13.41
C HIS A 286 9.73 18.26 13.98
N PHE A 287 11.03 18.23 14.28
CA PHE A 287 11.71 17.08 14.87
C PHE A 287 11.62 17.14 16.39
N CYS A 288 11.45 15.99 17.01
CA CYS A 288 11.45 15.83 18.45
C CYS A 288 12.55 14.85 18.83
N ILE A 289 13.42 15.26 19.74
CA ILE A 289 14.40 14.39 20.40
C ILE A 289 13.94 14.20 21.82
N VAL A 290 13.52 12.98 22.13
CA VAL A 290 12.89 12.63 23.40
C VAL A 290 13.85 11.82 24.24
N ILE A 291 14.09 12.28 25.46
CA ILE A 291 14.85 11.58 26.49
C ILE A 291 13.91 11.12 27.62
N PRO A 292 14.31 10.14 28.45
CA PRO A 292 13.49 9.72 29.57
C PRO A 292 13.54 10.76 30.70
N ASP A 293 12.43 10.90 31.43
CA ASP A 293 12.22 11.82 32.56
C ASP A 293 13.18 11.63 33.75
N GLY A 294 13.91 10.51 33.81
CA GLY A 294 14.99 10.28 34.78
C GLY A 294 16.36 10.84 34.38
N LEU A 295 16.50 11.47 33.22
CA LEU A 295 17.75 12.09 32.75
C LEU A 295 17.67 13.61 32.90
N ASP A 296 18.29 14.16 33.95
CA ASP A 296 18.20 15.57 34.33
C ASP A 296 18.66 16.53 33.22
N ASN A 297 19.88 16.34 32.69
CA ASN A 297 20.45 17.22 31.64
C ASN A 297 21.11 16.40 30.50
N PRO A 298 20.50 16.33 29.31
CA PRO A 298 21.08 15.61 28.18
C PRO A 298 22.31 16.31 27.57
N PHE A 299 22.60 17.55 27.94
CA PHE A 299 23.74 18.30 27.40
C PHE A 299 25.02 18.14 28.24
N GLU A 300 24.92 17.47 29.40
CA GLU A 300 26.05 17.15 30.25
C GLU A 300 26.76 15.84 29.84
N HIS A 301 28.07 15.78 30.05
CA HIS A 301 28.89 14.59 29.82
C HIS A 301 28.84 14.00 28.38
N LEU A 302 28.85 14.86 27.36
CA LEU A 302 28.91 14.46 25.93
C LEU A 302 30.23 13.80 25.51
N GLU A 303 31.24 13.79 26.38
CA GLU A 303 32.54 13.16 26.13
C GLU A 303 32.77 11.90 26.97
N HIS A 304 31.89 11.59 27.94
CA HIS A 304 32.10 10.50 28.90
C HIS A 304 30.87 9.61 28.99
N THR A 305 31.05 8.30 29.03
CA THR A 305 29.95 7.36 29.27
C THR A 305 29.56 7.42 30.74
N PRO A 306 28.31 7.77 31.08
CA PRO A 306 27.84 7.75 32.46
C PRO A 306 27.97 6.34 33.06
N GLN A 307 28.34 6.23 34.35
CA GLN A 307 28.32 4.94 35.06
C GLN A 307 26.89 4.67 35.57
N GLY A 308 26.23 3.61 35.08
CA GLY A 308 24.87 3.23 35.49
C GLY A 308 23.98 2.77 34.32
N ALA A 309 22.88 2.09 34.66
CA ALA A 309 21.92 1.33 33.83
C ALA A 309 22.14 1.37 32.30
N TRP A 310 22.58 0.24 31.76
CA TRP A 310 22.49 -0.06 30.33
C TRP A 310 21.03 0.00 29.91
N ASP A 311 20.73 0.61 28.75
CA ASP A 311 19.38 0.77 28.18
C ASP A 311 18.54 1.97 28.66
N VAL A 312 19.13 3.16 28.83
CA VAL A 312 18.35 4.41 28.85
C VAL A 312 17.89 4.72 27.42
N PRO A 313 16.61 4.52 27.03
CA PRO A 313 16.20 4.72 25.65
C PRO A 313 15.93 6.21 25.38
N PHE A 314 16.34 6.71 24.23
CA PHE A 314 15.90 7.99 23.71
C PHE A 314 15.31 7.79 22.32
N LEU A 315 14.29 8.58 21.99
CA LEU A 315 13.53 8.47 20.75
C LEU A 315 13.79 9.70 19.88
N VAL A 316 13.92 9.47 18.57
CA VAL A 316 13.90 10.54 17.58
C VAL A 316 12.72 10.30 16.64
N PHE A 317 11.92 11.33 16.40
CA PHE A 317 10.85 11.32 15.40
C PHE A 317 10.64 12.72 14.83
N TYR A 318 9.84 12.83 13.77
CA TYR A 318 9.37 14.13 13.31
C TYR A 318 7.86 14.14 13.10
N LYS A 319 7.27 15.30 13.31
CA LYS A 319 5.91 15.69 12.94
C LYS A 319 5.97 16.50 11.64
N ALA A 320 5.15 16.15 10.66
CA ALA A 320 4.98 16.92 9.42
C ALA A 320 3.48 17.03 9.08
N ARG A 321 3.12 17.92 8.14
CA ARG A 321 1.75 17.96 7.62
C ARG A 321 1.66 17.12 6.36
N GLY A 322 0.94 16.00 6.46
CA GLY A 322 0.55 15.18 5.33
C GLY A 322 -0.77 15.65 4.69
N THR A 323 -1.25 14.88 3.71
CA THR A 323 -2.49 15.16 2.97
C THR A 323 -3.71 15.23 3.88
N TYR A 324 -3.81 14.34 4.86
CA TYR A 324 -5.00 14.17 5.71
C TYR A 324 -4.82 14.69 7.14
N GLY A 325 -3.72 15.38 7.44
CA GLY A 325 -3.46 15.88 8.78
C GLY A 325 -2.00 15.82 9.17
N ASP A 326 -1.76 15.92 10.47
CA ASP A 326 -0.41 15.77 11.02
C ASP A 326 0.00 14.30 10.97
N VAL A 327 1.22 14.03 10.51
CA VAL A 327 1.82 12.70 10.43
C VAL A 327 3.10 12.66 11.24
N TYR A 328 3.37 11.49 11.83
CA TYR A 328 4.49 11.27 12.72
C TYR A 328 5.34 10.14 12.18
N ALA A 329 6.63 10.41 11.93
CA ALA A 329 7.55 9.40 11.43
C ALA A 329 8.58 9.06 12.49
N HIS A 330 8.56 7.80 12.92
CA HIS A 330 9.50 7.26 13.89
C HIS A 330 10.88 7.07 13.25
N LEU A 331 11.92 7.73 13.78
CA LEU A 331 13.30 7.64 13.26
C LEU A 331 14.20 6.69 14.09
N GLY A 332 13.65 6.09 15.14
CA GLY A 332 14.27 5.04 15.91
C GLY A 332 14.47 5.41 17.38
N VAL A 333 14.55 4.37 18.21
CA VAL A 333 14.99 4.46 19.61
C VAL A 333 16.46 4.07 19.71
N GLN A 334 17.25 4.80 20.49
CA GLN A 334 18.69 4.61 20.68
C GLN A 334 19.08 4.60 22.18
N PRO A 335 20.14 3.85 22.59
CA PRO A 335 20.59 3.88 23.98
C PRO A 335 21.36 5.17 24.21
N TRP A 336 20.90 5.99 25.14
CA TRP A 336 21.51 7.26 25.49
C TRP A 336 22.93 7.08 26.05
N ASN A 337 23.21 6.01 26.79
CA ASN A 337 24.56 5.73 27.30
C ASN A 337 25.62 5.51 26.19
N THR A 338 25.21 5.32 24.93
CA THR A 338 26.14 5.20 23.80
C THR A 338 26.63 6.57 23.34
N LEU A 339 27.93 6.84 23.52
CA LEU A 339 28.56 8.12 23.19
C LEU A 339 28.23 8.62 21.79
N HIS A 340 28.37 7.77 20.79
CA HIS A 340 28.13 8.14 19.38
C HIS A 340 26.68 8.56 19.13
N HIS A 341 25.70 7.89 19.73
CA HIS A 341 24.28 8.20 19.53
C HIS A 341 23.89 9.55 20.12
N ARG A 342 24.41 9.89 21.31
CA ARG A 342 24.21 11.22 21.91
C ARG A 342 24.78 12.32 21.04
N GLN A 343 26.03 12.14 20.60
CA GLN A 343 26.70 13.09 19.72
C GLN A 343 25.92 13.28 18.41
N ALA A 344 25.37 12.21 17.84
CA ALA A 344 24.52 12.27 16.66
C ALA A 344 23.18 12.99 16.89
N ALA A 345 22.52 12.77 18.04
CA ALA A 345 21.27 13.46 18.38
C ALA A 345 21.49 14.98 18.53
N VAL A 346 22.56 15.35 19.23
CA VAL A 346 22.99 16.75 19.39
C VAL A 346 23.36 17.37 18.03
N PHE A 347 24.02 16.60 17.16
CA PHE A 347 24.31 17.00 15.79
C PHE A 347 23.05 17.27 14.96
N LEU A 348 22.11 16.33 14.94
CA LEU A 348 20.84 16.49 14.23
C LEU A 348 20.11 17.76 14.70
N SER A 349 19.97 17.93 16.02
CA SER A 349 19.34 19.12 16.62
C SER A 349 19.99 20.42 16.13
N THR A 350 21.32 20.46 16.18
CA THR A 350 22.06 21.67 15.83
C THR A 350 21.97 21.96 14.33
N ALA A 351 22.11 20.93 13.48
CA ALA A 351 21.95 21.04 12.05
C ALA A 351 20.55 21.56 11.69
N LEU A 352 19.48 20.99 12.24
CA LEU A 352 18.09 21.41 12.00
C LEU A 352 17.86 22.88 12.37
N ARG A 353 18.37 23.32 13.52
CA ARG A 353 18.31 24.73 13.96
C ARG A 353 19.00 25.65 12.95
N ASP A 354 20.17 25.27 12.47
CA ASP A 354 20.97 26.10 11.58
C ASP A 354 20.39 26.12 10.16
N PHE A 355 19.87 24.99 9.65
CA PHE A 355 19.11 24.92 8.39
C PHE A 355 17.87 25.83 8.43
N SER A 356 17.14 25.81 9.55
CA SER A 356 15.99 26.69 9.78
C SER A 356 16.35 28.18 9.71
N ARG A 357 17.44 28.59 10.38
CA ARG A 357 17.95 29.97 10.36
C ARG A 357 18.33 30.45 8.97
N GLN A 358 18.81 29.55 8.12
CA GLN A 358 19.20 29.85 6.74
C GLN A 358 18.04 29.76 5.75
N GLY A 359 16.81 29.51 6.23
CA GLY A 359 15.60 29.45 5.41
C GLY A 359 15.48 28.19 4.57
N PHE A 360 16.19 27.12 4.91
CA PHE A 360 16.21 25.88 4.13
C PHE A 360 15.25 24.84 4.70
N GLY A 361 14.07 24.71 4.08
CA GLY A 361 12.96 23.92 4.63
C GLY A 361 12.43 24.54 5.92
N HIS A 362 11.13 24.47 6.17
CA HIS A 362 10.62 24.91 7.47
C HIS A 362 10.84 23.80 8.50
N PHE A 363 12.11 23.61 8.86
CA PHE A 363 12.53 22.67 9.88
C PHE A 363 12.59 23.34 11.24
N SER A 364 12.24 22.59 12.27
CA SER A 364 12.42 22.99 13.67
C SER A 364 12.71 21.75 14.50
N VAL A 365 13.28 21.94 15.68
CA VAL A 365 13.60 20.85 16.59
C VAL A 365 13.29 21.23 18.02
N THR A 366 12.77 20.29 18.79
CA THR A 366 12.60 20.39 20.24
C THR A 366 13.24 19.20 20.93
N TRP A 367 13.70 19.43 22.15
CA TRP A 367 14.07 18.38 23.09
C TRP A 367 12.96 18.24 24.10
N GLU A 368 12.57 17.02 24.44
CA GLU A 368 11.49 16.75 25.39
C GLU A 368 11.85 15.62 26.36
N GLN A 369 11.30 15.67 27.58
CA GLN A 369 11.33 14.57 28.54
C GLN A 369 9.99 13.83 28.57
N TRP A 370 10.03 12.51 28.37
CA TRP A 370 8.88 11.61 28.50
C TRP A 370 9.18 10.50 29.52
N PRO A 371 8.17 9.88 30.16
CA PRO A 371 8.36 8.63 30.90
C PRO A 371 8.97 7.55 30.02
N GLN A 372 9.86 6.75 30.61
CA GLN A 372 10.55 5.68 29.91
C GLN A 372 9.58 4.69 29.24
N ASP A 373 8.48 4.35 29.91
CA ASP A 373 7.49 3.39 29.39
C ASP A 373 6.83 3.88 28.10
N ASP A 374 6.63 5.20 27.93
CA ASP A 374 6.03 5.76 26.72
C ASP A 374 6.98 5.71 25.51
N ILE A 375 8.28 5.95 25.76
CA ILE A 375 9.34 5.81 24.75
C ILE A 375 9.41 4.35 24.26
N LEU A 376 9.23 3.39 25.18
CA LEU A 376 9.23 1.97 24.84
C LEU A 376 7.94 1.57 24.11
N ALA A 377 6.79 2.06 24.58
CA ALA A 377 5.48 1.77 23.99
C ALA A 377 5.36 2.25 22.53
N SER A 378 6.09 3.33 22.14
CA SER A 378 6.09 3.81 20.76
C SER A 378 6.72 2.84 19.76
N CYS A 379 7.39 1.79 20.22
CA CYS A 379 8.00 0.76 19.37
C CYS A 379 7.08 -0.45 19.11
N THR A 380 6.10 -0.69 19.97
CA THR A 380 5.35 -1.97 19.99
C THR A 380 3.85 -1.80 20.09
N ASP A 381 3.38 -0.89 20.95
CA ASP A 381 2.01 -0.92 21.45
C ASP A 381 1.16 0.27 20.99
N ILE A 382 1.77 1.45 20.85
CA ILE A 382 1.04 2.72 20.63
C ILE A 382 1.67 3.51 19.48
N LEU A 383 0.85 3.98 18.55
CA LEU A 383 1.31 4.88 17.49
C LEU A 383 1.75 6.23 18.08
N LEU A 384 2.79 6.84 17.50
CA LEU A 384 3.21 8.20 17.88
C LEU A 384 2.05 9.21 17.75
N ALA A 385 1.19 9.05 16.74
CA ALA A 385 0.01 9.90 16.58
C ALA A 385 -0.91 9.86 17.80
N GLU A 386 -1.16 8.67 18.38
CA GLU A 386 -1.99 8.50 19.57
C GLU A 386 -1.32 9.09 20.82
N LEU A 387 -0.02 8.82 21.01
CA LEU A 387 0.73 9.38 22.14
C LEU A 387 0.68 10.92 22.14
N MET A 388 0.73 11.52 20.95
CA MET A 388 0.74 12.98 20.77
C MET A 388 -0.61 13.66 20.97
N GLN A 389 -1.73 12.94 20.92
CA GLN A 389 -3.05 13.54 21.22
C GLN A 389 -3.22 13.83 22.72
N HIS A 390 -2.59 13.03 23.58
CA HIS A 390 -2.82 13.07 25.02
C HIS A 390 -1.64 13.64 25.80
N ARG A 391 -0.53 13.95 25.13
CA ARG A 391 0.72 14.32 25.77
C ARG A 391 1.10 15.77 25.53
N THR A 392 1.51 16.41 26.61
CA THR A 392 2.33 17.61 26.57
C THR A 392 3.70 17.22 27.09
N GLY A 393 4.69 17.09 26.20
CA GLY A 393 6.07 16.85 26.62
C GLY A 393 6.58 17.99 27.48
N LEU A 394 7.53 17.68 28.38
CA LEU A 394 8.27 18.72 29.11
C LEU A 394 9.41 19.20 28.22
N PRO A 395 9.34 20.42 27.65
CA PRO A 395 10.38 20.91 26.77
C PRO A 395 11.68 21.12 27.55
N LEU A 396 12.80 20.77 26.94
CA LEU A 396 14.14 21.04 27.44
C LEU A 396 14.77 22.15 26.60
N GLU A 397 15.31 23.15 27.29
CA GLU A 397 16.03 24.24 26.64
C GLU A 397 17.51 23.90 26.51
N GLY A 398 17.96 23.67 25.27
CA GLY A 398 19.38 23.46 24.94
C GLY A 398 20.15 24.74 24.57
N GLN A 399 19.51 25.91 24.60
CA GLN A 399 20.10 27.16 24.10
C GLN A 399 21.30 27.62 24.94
N ASP A 400 21.30 27.33 26.24
CA ASP A 400 22.40 27.70 27.15
C ASP A 400 23.63 26.79 26.98
N CYS A 401 23.46 25.62 26.35
CA CYS A 401 24.51 24.60 26.24
C CYS A 401 25.28 24.66 24.91
N ILE A 402 24.63 25.09 23.81
CA ILE A 402 25.23 25.07 22.46
C ILE A 402 24.87 26.33 21.66
N HIS A 403 25.88 27.16 21.39
CA HIS A 403 25.78 28.35 20.56
C HIS A 403 26.29 28.10 19.12
N PHE A 404 25.76 28.84 18.13
CA PHE A 404 26.26 28.83 16.75
C PHE A 404 26.35 30.24 16.20
N ASP A 405 27.57 30.64 15.86
CA ASP A 405 27.94 31.90 15.18
C ASP A 405 28.97 31.60 14.08
N GLY A 406 28.54 30.86 13.06
CA GLY A 406 29.40 30.36 11.97
C GLY A 406 30.29 29.17 12.35
N ARG A 407 30.50 28.93 13.64
CA ARG A 407 31.05 27.69 14.23
C ARG A 407 30.25 27.34 15.48
N TRP A 408 30.16 26.04 15.79
CA TRP A 408 29.52 25.58 17.01
C TRP A 408 30.38 25.90 18.23
N GLN A 409 29.74 26.23 19.36
CA GLN A 409 30.39 26.47 20.64
C GLN A 409 29.60 25.76 21.75
N PHE A 410 30.24 24.78 22.39
CA PHE A 410 29.65 24.04 23.50
C PHE A 410 30.11 24.65 24.82
N THR A 411 29.16 25.13 25.63
CA THR A 411 29.44 25.81 26.90
C THR A 411 30.23 24.86 27.82
N GLY A 412 31.45 25.27 28.22
CA GLY A 412 32.32 24.47 29.08
C GLY A 412 33.03 23.27 28.43
N GLN A 413 32.90 23.06 27.11
CA GLN A 413 33.47 21.91 26.40
C GLN A 413 34.28 22.33 25.15
N PRO A 414 35.49 22.88 25.31
CA PRO A 414 36.29 23.41 24.19
C PRO A 414 36.88 22.31 23.28
N SER A 415 37.21 21.14 23.84
CA SER A 415 37.69 19.97 23.07
C SER A 415 36.60 19.45 22.12
N LEU A 416 35.40 19.24 22.65
CA LEU A 416 34.23 18.85 21.87
C LEU A 416 33.93 19.89 20.79
N THR A 417 33.98 21.17 21.14
CA THR A 417 33.79 22.29 20.21
C THR A 417 34.71 22.18 19.00
N SER A 418 36.02 22.01 19.19
CA SER A 418 36.97 21.90 18.07
C SER A 418 36.66 20.68 17.20
N ARG A 419 36.64 19.49 17.82
CA ARG A 419 36.48 18.22 17.12
C ARG A 419 35.16 18.18 16.35
N PHE A 420 34.07 18.64 16.95
CA PHE A 420 32.76 18.63 16.33
C PHE A 420 32.69 19.54 15.09
N ASN A 421 33.29 20.73 15.15
CA ASN A 421 33.40 21.59 13.97
C ASN A 421 34.25 20.95 12.88
N ASP A 422 35.38 20.34 13.22
CA ASP A 422 36.28 19.74 12.24
C ASP A 422 35.66 18.51 11.55
N ASP A 423 34.97 17.67 12.32
CA ASP A 423 34.37 16.42 11.84
C ASP A 423 33.08 16.65 11.02
N TYR A 424 32.24 17.61 11.44
CA TYR A 424 30.85 17.69 10.94
C TYR A 424 30.53 18.95 10.12
N LEU A 425 31.21 20.08 10.34
CA LEU A 425 30.88 21.35 9.69
C LEU A 425 31.00 21.30 8.16
N PRO A 426 32.06 20.70 7.58
CA PRO A 426 32.19 20.62 6.12
C PRO A 426 31.05 19.83 5.48
N SER A 427 30.64 18.72 6.10
CA SER A 427 29.56 17.88 5.59
C SER A 427 28.20 18.57 5.66
N VAL A 428 27.92 19.33 6.74
CA VAL A 428 26.69 20.11 6.86
C VAL A 428 26.63 21.19 5.79
N LEU A 429 27.72 21.94 5.58
CA LEU A 429 27.79 22.98 4.56
C LEU A 429 27.66 22.43 3.14
N HIS A 430 28.27 21.28 2.85
CA HIS A 430 28.13 20.62 1.56
C HIS A 430 26.71 20.07 1.35
N GLY A 431 26.14 19.42 2.36
CA GLY A 431 24.75 18.94 2.35
C GLY A 431 23.78 20.09 2.08
N PHE A 432 24.00 21.25 2.70
CA PHE A 432 23.25 22.47 2.45
C PHE A 432 23.28 22.90 0.98
N GLN A 433 24.47 23.02 0.39
CA GLN A 433 24.62 23.40 -1.02
C GLN A 433 23.92 22.43 -1.97
N HIS A 434 24.06 21.12 -1.70
CA HIS A 434 23.41 20.07 -2.49
C HIS A 434 21.88 20.15 -2.41
N LEU A 435 21.33 20.31 -1.21
CA LEU A 435 19.89 20.39 -0.99
C LEU A 435 19.29 21.68 -1.60
N GLN A 436 19.99 22.81 -1.56
CA GLN A 436 19.61 24.04 -2.26
C GLN A 436 19.51 23.85 -3.78
N GLN A 437 20.47 23.16 -4.38
CA GLN A 437 20.44 22.84 -5.80
C GLN A 437 19.26 21.91 -6.15
N LEU A 438 18.96 20.93 -5.30
CA LEU A 438 17.85 20.00 -5.49
C LEU A 438 16.50 20.71 -5.44
N GLN A 439 16.25 21.55 -4.43
CA GLN A 439 15.02 22.35 -4.36
C GLN A 439 14.86 23.29 -5.57
N HIS A 440 15.96 23.91 -6.01
CA HIS A 440 15.92 24.75 -7.20
C HIS A 440 15.52 23.93 -8.44
N ARG A 441 16.11 22.75 -8.63
CA ARG A 441 15.78 21.84 -9.75
C ARG A 441 14.34 21.36 -9.71
N CYS A 442 13.83 20.94 -8.54
CA CYS A 442 12.45 20.49 -8.40
C CYS A 442 11.46 21.63 -8.69
N ARG A 443 11.75 22.86 -8.22
CA ARG A 443 10.92 24.04 -8.53
C ARG A 443 10.86 24.31 -10.03
N VAL A 444 12.00 24.24 -10.73
CA VAL A 444 12.06 24.42 -12.18
C VAL A 444 11.30 23.32 -12.92
N LEU A 445 11.40 22.06 -12.48
CA LEU A 445 10.66 20.94 -13.05
C LEU A 445 9.16 21.06 -12.84
N GLN A 446 8.71 21.41 -11.63
CA GLN A 446 7.29 21.62 -11.33
C GLN A 446 6.73 22.75 -12.18
N GLN A 447 7.45 23.87 -12.29
CA GLN A 447 7.06 24.97 -13.20
C GLN A 447 6.94 24.49 -14.64
N HIS A 448 7.83 23.60 -15.10
CA HIS A 448 7.76 23.03 -16.45
C HIS A 448 6.53 22.11 -16.63
N VAL A 449 6.23 21.24 -15.66
CA VAL A 449 5.07 20.36 -15.67
C VAL A 449 3.77 21.15 -15.63
N ASP A 450 3.66 22.15 -14.75
CA ASP A 450 2.51 23.04 -14.65
C ASP A 450 2.30 23.81 -15.96
N THR A 451 3.40 24.26 -16.58
CA THR A 451 3.36 24.88 -17.91
C THR A 451 2.80 23.87 -18.93
N GLN A 452 3.32 22.65 -19.01
CA GLN A 452 2.81 21.65 -19.96
C GLN A 452 1.34 21.26 -19.72
N ALA A 453 0.91 21.17 -18.45
CA ALA A 453 -0.48 20.89 -18.10
C ALA A 453 -1.40 22.03 -18.55
N ALA A 454 -0.99 23.28 -18.33
CA ALA A 454 -1.70 24.44 -18.85
C ALA A 454 -1.74 24.45 -20.40
N TRP A 455 -0.66 24.01 -21.06
CA TRP A 455 -0.61 23.84 -22.52
C TRP A 455 -1.64 22.84 -23.06
N ARG A 456 -1.91 21.77 -22.30
CA ARG A 456 -2.91 20.74 -22.66
C ARG A 456 -4.35 21.17 -22.40
N ALA A 457 -4.57 22.11 -21.48
CA ALA A 457 -5.90 22.59 -21.11
C ALA A 457 -6.51 23.59 -22.12
N ILE A 458 -5.72 24.08 -23.08
CA ILE A 458 -6.20 25.02 -24.10
C ILE A 458 -6.93 24.28 -25.23
N ALA A 459 -8.11 24.79 -25.60
CA ALA A 459 -8.95 24.27 -26.68
C ALA A 459 -8.20 24.16 -28.02
N SER A 460 -8.32 23.01 -28.70
CA SER A 460 -7.65 22.72 -29.99
C SER A 460 -7.91 23.83 -31.04
N PRO A 461 -6.92 24.13 -31.91
CA PRO A 461 -7.07 25.19 -32.92
C PRO A 461 -8.20 24.86 -33.91
N ALA A 462 -8.74 25.90 -34.56
CA ALA A 462 -9.82 25.75 -35.53
C ALA A 462 -9.44 24.78 -36.69
N PRO A 463 -10.42 24.09 -37.32
CA PRO A 463 -10.13 23.16 -38.40
C PRO A 463 -9.39 23.81 -39.57
N GLY A 464 -8.14 23.38 -39.80
CA GLY A 464 -7.27 23.93 -40.86
C GLY A 464 -6.16 24.85 -40.34
N ALA A 465 -6.24 25.29 -39.08
CA ALA A 465 -5.19 26.03 -38.41
C ALA A 465 -4.17 25.08 -37.75
N LYS A 466 -2.91 25.53 -37.67
CA LYS A 466 -1.87 24.88 -36.88
C LYS A 466 -1.38 25.84 -35.81
N ARG A 467 -1.31 25.38 -34.56
CA ARG A 467 -0.60 26.11 -33.51
C ARG A 467 0.88 26.11 -33.84
N ILE A 468 1.45 27.30 -33.93
CA ILE A 468 2.88 27.54 -34.13
C ILE A 468 3.33 28.62 -33.16
N ASP A 469 4.65 28.72 -32.96
CA ASP A 469 5.25 29.78 -32.16
C ASP A 469 4.89 31.16 -32.74
N GLY A 470 4.59 32.14 -31.87
CA GLY A 470 4.07 33.44 -32.28
C GLY A 470 5.03 34.25 -33.15
N TYR A 471 6.34 34.17 -32.90
CA TYR A 471 7.32 34.84 -33.77
C TYR A 471 7.49 34.10 -35.08
N GLN A 472 7.48 32.77 -35.07
CA GLN A 472 7.47 31.98 -36.30
C GLN A 472 6.22 32.27 -37.15
N ALA A 473 5.07 32.53 -36.52
CA ALA A 473 3.86 32.94 -37.21
C ALA A 473 4.02 34.30 -37.91
N CYS A 474 4.61 35.26 -37.21
CA CYS A 474 4.96 36.58 -37.73
C CYS A 474 5.92 36.49 -38.93
N ASP A 475 6.98 35.69 -38.81
CA ASP A 475 7.95 35.50 -39.89
C ASP A 475 7.30 34.88 -41.14
N ILE A 476 6.47 33.85 -40.96
CA ILE A 476 5.76 33.17 -42.07
C ILE A 476 4.75 34.11 -42.72
N ALA A 477 3.94 34.82 -41.94
CA ALA A 477 2.95 35.76 -42.46
C ALA A 477 3.61 36.91 -43.25
N GLN A 478 4.75 37.41 -42.76
CA GLN A 478 5.53 38.44 -43.45
C GLN A 478 6.14 37.93 -44.75
N LEU A 479 6.66 36.70 -44.76
CA LEU A 479 7.17 36.03 -45.97
C LEU A 479 6.06 35.78 -47.01
N CYS A 480 4.86 35.40 -46.56
CA CYS A 480 3.74 35.06 -47.42
C CYS A 480 2.84 36.25 -47.79
N GLN A 481 3.08 37.45 -47.24
CA GLN A 481 2.20 38.62 -47.33
C GLN A 481 0.74 38.30 -46.95
N ALA A 482 0.56 37.42 -45.98
CA ALA A 482 -0.75 36.99 -45.50
C ALA A 482 -1.12 37.73 -44.19
N PRO A 483 -2.40 38.04 -43.96
CA PRO A 483 -2.83 38.60 -42.67
C PRO A 483 -2.70 37.57 -41.55
N LEU A 484 -2.36 38.04 -40.35
CA LEU A 484 -2.29 37.23 -39.14
C LEU A 484 -3.61 37.33 -38.39
N ARG A 485 -4.21 36.18 -38.08
CA ARG A 485 -5.39 36.11 -37.23
C ARG A 485 -5.02 35.57 -35.85
N CYS A 486 -5.37 36.32 -34.83
CA CYS A 486 -5.26 35.96 -33.41
C CYS A 486 -6.61 35.51 -32.89
N ALA A 487 -6.61 34.59 -31.94
CA ALA A 487 -7.77 34.30 -31.11
C ALA A 487 -7.40 34.49 -29.64
N ASP A 488 -8.25 35.16 -28.88
CA ASP A 488 -8.07 35.27 -27.43
C ASP A 488 -8.39 33.93 -26.72
N ALA A 489 -8.14 33.86 -25.40
CA ALA A 489 -8.41 32.66 -24.61
C ALA A 489 -9.91 32.26 -24.55
N GLN A 490 -10.81 33.11 -25.06
CA GLN A 490 -12.25 32.87 -25.15
C GLN A 490 -12.68 32.49 -26.58
N GLY A 491 -11.75 32.49 -27.54
CA GLY A 491 -11.98 32.12 -28.93
C GLY A 491 -12.45 33.28 -29.82
N ASN A 492 -12.37 34.54 -29.37
CA ASN A 492 -12.72 35.68 -30.21
C ASN A 492 -11.58 36.03 -31.16
N GLU A 493 -11.88 36.10 -32.46
CA GLU A 493 -10.86 36.32 -33.50
C GLU A 493 -10.64 37.81 -33.83
N CYS A 494 -9.36 38.17 -34.00
CA CYS A 494 -8.88 39.48 -34.41
C CYS A 494 -7.86 39.35 -35.54
N GLU A 495 -7.84 40.30 -36.48
CA GLU A 495 -6.80 40.36 -37.51
C GLU A 495 -5.78 41.44 -37.12
N LEU A 496 -4.49 41.09 -37.11
CA LEU A 496 -3.40 41.98 -36.71
C LEU A 496 -2.37 42.12 -37.84
N SER A 497 -1.76 43.30 -37.93
CA SER A 497 -0.53 43.45 -38.70
C SER A 497 0.61 42.68 -38.04
N VAL A 498 1.64 42.31 -38.80
CA VAL A 498 2.81 41.59 -38.27
C VAL A 498 3.48 42.38 -37.13
N ASP A 499 3.60 43.70 -37.27
CA ASP A 499 4.22 44.54 -36.24
C ASP A 499 3.37 44.63 -34.97
N GLN A 500 2.03 44.68 -35.10
CA GLN A 500 1.12 44.64 -33.96
C GLN A 500 1.14 43.28 -33.26
N ALA A 501 1.23 42.19 -34.02
CA ALA A 501 1.34 40.85 -33.47
C ALA A 501 2.67 40.67 -32.71
N ARG A 502 3.81 41.16 -33.25
CA ARG A 502 5.11 41.14 -32.55
C ARG A 502 5.08 41.96 -31.26
N ALA A 503 4.56 43.19 -31.31
CA ALA A 503 4.47 44.05 -30.13
C ALA A 503 3.61 43.42 -29.01
N LEU A 504 2.50 42.77 -29.39
CA LEU A 504 1.65 42.05 -28.44
C LEU A 504 2.39 40.85 -27.82
N ILE A 505 3.16 40.10 -28.62
CA ILE A 505 4.01 39.00 -28.14
C ILE A 505 5.05 39.52 -27.14
N ASP A 506 5.74 40.61 -27.47
CA ASP A 506 6.75 41.21 -26.59
C ASP A 506 6.15 41.66 -25.25
N GLU A 507 4.99 42.35 -25.27
CA GLU A 507 4.29 42.82 -24.06
C GLU A 507 3.86 41.66 -23.15
N GLN A 508 3.34 40.57 -23.73
CA GLN A 508 2.93 39.40 -22.96
C GLN A 508 4.13 38.59 -22.44
N LEU A 509 5.27 38.58 -23.16
CA LEU A 509 6.50 37.95 -22.67
C LEU A 509 7.10 38.71 -21.48
N GLU A 510 7.01 40.04 -21.46
CA GLU A 510 7.37 40.84 -20.29
C GLU A 510 6.41 40.57 -19.10
N MET A 511 5.10 40.49 -19.33
CA MET A 511 4.12 40.13 -18.29
C MET A 511 4.30 38.69 -17.77
N ALA A 512 4.69 37.77 -18.64
CA ALA A 512 4.98 36.37 -18.34
C ALA A 512 6.25 36.14 -17.50
N ALA A 513 7.15 37.12 -17.43
CA ALA A 513 8.30 37.08 -16.54
C ALA A 513 7.89 37.24 -15.07
N ALA A 514 6.73 37.85 -14.80
CA ALA A 514 6.19 38.07 -13.46
C ALA A 514 5.20 36.99 -12.99
N ASP A 515 4.43 36.36 -13.89
CA ASP A 515 3.49 35.26 -13.59
C ASP A 515 3.44 34.24 -14.76
N PRO A 516 3.99 33.03 -14.60
CA PRO A 516 4.03 32.01 -15.65
C PRO A 516 2.66 31.55 -16.14
N ARG A 517 1.58 31.73 -15.34
CA ARG A 517 0.21 31.33 -15.71
C ARG A 517 -0.43 32.28 -16.72
N LYS A 518 0.21 33.42 -17.02
CA LYS A 518 -0.25 34.40 -18.01
C LYS A 518 0.47 34.30 -19.36
N ARG A 519 1.29 33.27 -19.55
CA ARG A 519 1.99 32.96 -20.82
C ARG A 519 1.04 32.43 -21.90
N PHE A 520 0.11 33.23 -22.41
CA PHE A 520 -0.70 32.78 -23.55
C PHE A 520 -0.98 33.89 -24.56
N ILE A 521 -0.39 33.75 -25.75
CA ILE A 521 -0.97 34.28 -26.98
C ILE A 521 -1.08 33.12 -27.97
N PHE A 522 -2.29 32.87 -28.48
CA PHE A 522 -2.51 31.99 -29.62
C PHE A 522 -2.53 32.82 -30.89
N LEU A 523 -1.65 32.48 -31.84
CA LEU A 523 -1.73 32.95 -33.22
C LEU A 523 -1.99 31.73 -34.08
N ASP A 524 -3.25 31.52 -34.44
CA ASP A 524 -3.67 30.44 -35.33
C ASP A 524 -3.51 30.90 -36.78
N LEU A 525 -2.48 30.40 -37.47
CA LEU A 525 -2.31 30.68 -38.91
C LEU A 525 -3.25 29.80 -39.74
N HIS A 526 -4.10 30.45 -40.53
CA HIS A 526 -4.83 29.81 -41.62
C HIS A 526 -4.00 29.91 -42.91
N VAL A 527 -3.67 28.75 -43.50
CA VAL A 527 -3.07 28.70 -44.84
C VAL A 527 -4.18 28.34 -45.83
N ASP A 528 -4.74 29.33 -46.52
CA ASP A 528 -5.68 29.06 -47.60
C ASP A 528 -4.96 28.28 -48.71
N ARG A 529 -5.51 27.12 -49.10
CA ARG A 529 -5.02 26.40 -50.28
C ARG A 529 -5.24 27.29 -51.50
N LEU A 530 -4.16 27.83 -52.06
CA LEU A 530 -4.15 28.48 -53.37
C LEU A 530 -4.95 27.63 -54.37
N GLN A 531 -6.12 28.12 -54.78
CA GLN A 531 -6.86 27.54 -55.89
C GLN A 531 -5.95 27.62 -57.12
N SER A 532 -5.54 26.45 -57.63
CA SER A 532 -4.71 26.35 -58.83
C SER A 532 -5.44 26.96 -60.03
N SER A 533 -5.08 28.18 -60.39
CA SER A 533 -5.45 28.83 -61.64
C SER A 533 -4.73 28.10 -62.79
N ARG A 534 -5.41 27.15 -63.44
CA ARG A 534 -5.00 26.62 -64.75
C ARG A 534 -5.34 27.65 -65.85
N PRO A 535 -4.39 28.05 -66.71
CA PRO A 535 -4.74 28.74 -67.95
C PRO A 535 -5.21 27.71 -68.99
N ILE A 536 -6.44 27.88 -69.48
CA ILE A 536 -6.94 27.21 -70.68
C ILE A 536 -6.40 27.99 -71.89
N ALA A 537 -5.37 27.46 -72.55
CA ALA A 537 -5.01 27.86 -73.91
C ALA A 537 -5.64 26.86 -74.88
N GLN A 538 -6.75 27.25 -75.51
CA GLN A 538 -7.25 26.62 -76.71
C GLN A 538 -6.36 27.05 -77.89
N SER A 539 -5.80 26.07 -78.61
CA SER A 539 -5.49 26.26 -80.03
C SER A 539 -5.85 24.99 -80.79
N SER A 540 -7.03 25.03 -81.40
CA SER A 540 -7.29 24.42 -82.71
C SER A 540 -6.18 24.92 -83.67
N ASN A 541 -5.62 24.18 -84.61
CA ASN A 541 -6.29 23.42 -85.65
C ASN A 541 -5.23 22.79 -86.59
N TYR A 542 -5.58 21.63 -87.15
CA TYR A 542 -5.21 21.10 -88.48
C TYR A 542 -3.77 20.61 -88.80
N ARG A 543 -3.79 19.33 -89.20
CA ARG A 543 -2.81 18.48 -89.92
C ARG A 543 -1.71 17.79 -89.12
#